data_AF-A0A218WKH2-F1
#
_entry.id   AF-A0A218WKH2-F1
#
_cell.length_a   1.000
_cell.length_b   1.000
_cell.length_c   1.000
_cell.angle_alpha   90.00
_cell.angle_beta   90.00
_cell.angle_gamma   90.00
#
_symmetry.space_group_name_H-M   'P 1'
#
loop_
_entity.id
_entity.type
_entity.pdbx_description
1 polymer ?
#
loop_
_entity_poly.entity_id
_entity_poly.type
_entity_poly.pdbx_seq_one_letter_code
_entity_poly.pdbx_strand_id
1 'polypeptide(L)'
;MAVLLEDIIQSVELWLKLIRKPQPYVDPNLDPVLLVPGIAGSILQAVDASNGREERVWVRIFGADYKFRTKLWSRFDPSTGKTVSLDPKTNIRVPDERYGLHAIDVLDPDMVIGRDCVCYYHDMIVEMIKWGFQEGKTLFGFGYDFRQSNRFHETLERLAAKVEFIYNASGGKKINIISHSMGGLLVKCFMCLHSDIFEKYVKSWVAIAAPFQGAPGYVTSTFLNGMSFVDGWEQNFFISKWSMHQLLIECPSIYELMACPNFHWQHMPVLEIWREKQDTDGDSHIVLESFTPSESTYIFQEALSDNTASNNMHGNDSDWVGVPGDCYGSEEMPVTELQEMQFCLPTYVCVDGDGTVPAESARGDGLKAEARVGVPGEHRGILCDHHVFRILKHWLNADSDPYYNPLNDYVILPTTFKMDSLQEKGVSVTSLKEEWEIISPDDNETDRKPCMGTISLSDQSLGAEARATLIVHPQSEGKQQVQLNAISVSVDA
;
A
#
# COMPACT_ATOMS: atom_id res chain seq x y z
N MET A 1 24.15 3.04 48.80
CA MET A 1 23.92 3.49 47.42
C MET A 1 23.20 2.41 46.62
N ALA A 2 23.69 1.16 46.54
CA ALA A 2 22.99 0.06 45.86
C ALA A 2 21.63 -0.33 46.48
N VAL A 3 21.55 -0.41 47.83
CA VAL A 3 20.31 -0.76 48.56
C VAL A 3 19.19 0.28 48.36
N LEU A 4 19.55 1.56 48.21
CA LEU A 4 18.59 2.65 47.97
C LEU A 4 18.00 2.63 46.55
N LEU A 5 18.70 2.03 45.58
CA LEU A 5 18.24 1.96 44.20
C LEU A 5 17.21 0.83 44.02
N GLU A 6 17.41 -0.32 44.69
CA GLU A 6 16.45 -1.43 44.69
C GLU A 6 15.12 -1.03 45.34
N ASP A 7 15.17 -0.33 46.48
CA ASP A 7 13.95 0.15 47.17
C ASP A 7 13.17 1.19 46.34
N ILE A 8 13.87 2.04 45.58
CA ILE A 8 13.25 3.00 44.66
C ILE A 8 12.60 2.27 43.49
N ILE A 9 13.29 1.28 42.89
CA ILE A 9 12.73 0.47 41.79
C ILE A 9 11.48 -0.28 42.26
N GLN A 10 11.52 -0.91 43.44
CA GLN A 10 10.37 -1.61 44.00
C GLN A 10 9.18 -0.67 44.28
N SER A 11 9.48 0.53 44.77
CA SER A 11 8.46 1.57 45.02
C SER A 11 7.83 2.08 43.72
N VAL A 12 8.64 2.26 42.65
CA VAL A 12 8.16 2.64 41.32
C VAL A 12 7.33 1.51 40.69
N GLU A 13 7.74 0.25 40.83
CA GLU A 13 6.96 -0.91 40.36
C GLU A 13 5.63 -1.04 41.11
N LEU A 14 5.61 -0.82 42.43
CA LEU A 14 4.39 -0.79 43.24
C LEU A 14 3.48 0.37 42.83
N TRP A 15 4.04 1.55 42.57
CA TRP A 15 3.30 2.72 42.11
C TRP A 15 2.72 2.50 40.70
N LEU A 16 3.48 1.89 39.78
CA LEU A 16 3.02 1.49 38.45
C LEU A 16 1.92 0.40 38.51
N LYS A 17 1.99 -0.52 39.48
CA LYS A 17 0.93 -1.52 39.75
C LYS A 17 -0.33 -0.90 40.36
N LEU A 18 -0.20 0.21 41.10
CA LEU A 18 -1.30 0.95 41.72
C LEU A 18 -2.03 1.88 40.73
N ILE A 19 -1.39 2.27 39.62
CA ILE A 19 -2.09 2.83 38.46
C ILE A 19 -2.91 1.68 37.86
N ARG A 20 -4.15 1.51 38.34
CA ARG A 20 -5.16 0.76 37.60
C ARG A 20 -5.26 1.41 36.23
N LYS A 21 -4.64 0.81 35.21
CA LYS A 21 -4.97 1.12 33.83
C LYS A 21 -6.50 0.96 33.73
N PRO A 22 -7.24 1.99 33.30
CA PRO A 22 -8.68 1.85 33.13
C PRO A 22 -8.92 0.60 32.29
N GLN A 23 -9.85 -0.26 32.71
CA GLN A 23 -10.22 -1.39 31.87
C GLN A 23 -10.69 -0.81 30.53
N PRO A 24 -10.16 -1.30 29.40
CA PRO A 24 -10.56 -0.80 28.10
C PRO A 24 -12.08 -1.01 27.95
N TYR A 25 -12.75 -0.02 27.36
CA TYR A 25 -14.15 -0.15 26.97
C TYR A 25 -14.28 -1.36 26.02
N VAL A 26 -15.31 -2.17 26.21
CA VAL A 26 -15.60 -3.33 25.36
C VAL A 26 -17.07 -3.30 25.00
N ASP A 27 -17.37 -3.28 23.71
CA ASP A 27 -18.73 -3.43 23.19
C ASP A 27 -18.93 -4.88 22.70
N PRO A 28 -19.76 -5.68 23.40
CA PRO A 28 -20.01 -7.08 23.02
C PRO A 28 -20.85 -7.21 21.73
N ASN A 29 -21.46 -6.13 21.24
CA ASN A 29 -22.33 -6.17 20.07
C ASN A 29 -21.58 -6.06 18.75
N LEU A 30 -20.32 -5.60 18.76
CA LEU A 30 -19.51 -5.48 17.56
C LEU A 30 -19.31 -6.84 16.87
N ASP A 31 -19.36 -6.80 15.54
CA ASP A 31 -19.00 -7.93 14.69
C ASP A 31 -17.46 -8.05 14.61
N PRO A 32 -16.92 -9.28 14.53
CA PRO A 32 -15.48 -9.46 14.49
C PRO A 32 -14.82 -8.86 13.26
N VAL A 33 -13.59 -8.38 13.43
CA VAL A 33 -12.75 -7.81 12.39
C VAL A 33 -11.46 -8.62 12.23
N LEU A 34 -11.11 -8.90 10.98
CA LEU A 34 -9.83 -9.50 10.59
C LEU A 34 -9.02 -8.49 9.77
N LEU A 35 -7.83 -8.14 10.26
CA LEU A 35 -6.87 -7.26 9.57
C LEU A 35 -5.89 -8.08 8.73
N VAL A 36 -5.73 -7.72 7.46
CA VAL A 36 -4.87 -8.42 6.48
C VAL A 36 -3.84 -7.46 5.86
N PRO A 37 -2.52 -7.70 6.03
CA PRO A 37 -1.47 -6.80 5.60
C PRO A 37 -1.16 -6.86 4.10
N GLY A 38 -0.45 -5.86 3.62
CA GLY A 38 0.15 -5.82 2.28
C GLY A 38 1.47 -6.57 2.18
N ILE A 39 2.13 -6.41 1.03
CA ILE A 39 3.48 -6.93 0.81
C ILE A 39 4.42 -6.36 1.87
N ALA A 40 5.31 -7.20 2.40
CA ALA A 40 6.25 -6.86 3.45
C ALA A 40 5.63 -6.40 4.80
N GLY A 41 4.29 -6.40 4.92
CA GLY A 41 3.57 -5.94 6.12
C GLY A 41 3.34 -7.01 7.20
N SER A 42 4.07 -8.13 7.13
CA SER A 42 4.03 -9.21 8.14
C SER A 42 5.43 -9.48 8.68
N ILE A 43 5.56 -9.67 9.99
CA ILE A 43 6.79 -10.20 10.60
C ILE A 43 7.05 -11.62 10.09
N LEU A 44 8.30 -11.92 9.72
CA LEU A 44 8.78 -13.25 9.36
C LEU A 44 9.86 -13.70 10.34
N GLN A 45 9.75 -14.96 10.78
CA GLN A 45 10.72 -15.66 11.61
C GLN A 45 11.35 -16.80 10.84
N ALA A 46 12.66 -16.95 10.96
CA ALA A 46 13.38 -18.14 10.56
C ALA A 46 13.33 -19.16 11.70
N VAL A 47 12.93 -20.39 11.37
CA VAL A 47 12.89 -21.54 12.26
C VAL A 47 13.95 -22.54 11.80
N ASP A 48 14.92 -22.80 12.66
CA ASP A 48 15.95 -23.80 12.41
C ASP A 48 15.35 -25.21 12.52
N ALA A 49 15.40 -25.97 11.43
CA ALA A 49 14.83 -27.32 11.34
C ALA A 49 15.48 -28.33 12.30
N SER A 50 16.71 -28.07 12.77
CA SER A 50 17.46 -28.99 13.63
C SER A 50 17.14 -28.85 15.12
N ASN A 51 16.83 -27.64 15.58
CA ASN A 51 16.67 -27.33 17.00
C ASN A 51 15.38 -26.56 17.33
N GLY A 52 14.60 -26.17 16.32
CA GLY A 52 13.34 -25.44 16.47
C GLY A 52 13.52 -23.99 16.95
N ARG A 53 14.74 -23.46 16.99
CA ARG A 53 15.01 -22.10 17.43
C ARG A 53 14.44 -21.13 16.41
N GLU A 54 13.64 -20.21 16.91
CA GLU A 54 13.03 -19.14 16.13
C GLU A 54 13.86 -17.85 16.25
N GLU A 55 14.05 -17.17 15.13
CA GLU A 55 14.70 -15.87 15.06
C GLU A 55 13.92 -14.94 14.12
N ARG A 56 13.57 -13.73 14.56
CA ARG A 56 12.97 -12.72 13.68
C ARG A 56 13.97 -12.28 12.62
N VAL A 57 13.60 -12.44 11.35
CA VAL A 57 14.41 -12.08 10.17
C VAL A 57 13.82 -10.89 9.40
N TRP A 58 12.53 -10.61 9.59
CA TRP A 58 11.85 -9.44 9.04
C TRP A 58 10.68 -9.03 9.95
N VAL A 59 10.39 -7.76 10.21
CA VAL A 59 11.29 -6.61 10.02
C VAL A 59 12.30 -6.60 11.17
N ARG A 60 13.52 -6.18 10.84
CA ARG A 60 14.63 -6.05 11.78
C ARG A 60 15.48 -4.89 11.32
N ILE A 61 16.05 -4.14 12.26
CA ILE A 61 17.07 -3.12 12.00
C ILE A 61 18.47 -3.68 12.32
N PHE A 62 18.68 -4.20 13.53
CA PHE A 62 20.03 -4.64 13.91
C PHE A 62 20.49 -5.92 13.22
N GLY A 63 21.54 -5.81 12.40
CA GLY A 63 22.09 -6.92 11.62
C GLY A 63 21.11 -7.44 10.55
N ALA A 64 20.17 -6.58 10.14
CA ALA A 64 19.08 -6.91 9.24
C ALA A 64 19.60 -7.53 7.96
N ASP A 65 20.53 -6.85 7.27
CA ASP A 65 21.04 -7.27 5.97
C ASP A 65 21.77 -8.63 6.03
N TYR A 66 22.61 -8.87 7.04
CA TYR A 66 23.27 -10.17 7.22
C TYR A 66 22.27 -11.32 7.46
N LYS A 67 21.29 -11.10 8.35
CA LYS A 67 20.27 -12.11 8.67
C LYS A 67 19.33 -12.34 7.49
N PHE A 68 18.98 -11.29 6.79
CA PHE A 68 18.17 -11.33 5.58
C PHE A 68 18.83 -12.17 4.49
N ARG A 69 20.11 -11.89 4.17
CA ARG A 69 20.88 -12.65 3.17
C ARG A 69 21.05 -14.13 3.55
N THR A 70 21.32 -14.41 4.82
CA THR A 70 21.63 -15.78 5.27
C THR A 70 20.41 -16.64 5.54
N LYS A 71 19.23 -16.04 5.77
CA LYS A 71 18.04 -16.78 6.23
C LYS A 71 16.76 -16.49 5.46
N LEU A 72 16.64 -15.34 4.80
CA LEU A 72 15.40 -14.95 4.13
C LEU A 72 15.52 -14.94 2.60
N TRP A 73 16.71 -14.77 2.03
CA TRP A 73 16.92 -15.02 0.60
C TRP A 73 16.36 -16.37 0.19
N SER A 74 15.67 -16.34 -0.93
CA SER A 74 14.78 -17.40 -1.34
C SER A 74 14.97 -17.72 -2.80
N ARG A 75 14.43 -18.87 -3.20
CA ARG A 75 14.26 -19.27 -4.57
C ARG A 75 12.83 -19.73 -4.78
N PHE A 76 12.26 -19.38 -5.92
CA PHE A 76 11.00 -19.97 -6.36
C PHE A 76 11.23 -21.39 -6.89
N ASP A 77 10.49 -22.36 -6.36
CA ASP A 77 10.44 -23.72 -6.88
C ASP A 77 9.22 -23.90 -7.79
N PRO A 78 9.39 -23.93 -9.12
CA PRO A 78 8.27 -24.05 -10.06
C PRO A 78 7.58 -25.42 -10.01
N SER A 79 8.23 -26.44 -9.45
CA SER A 79 7.63 -27.78 -9.34
C SER A 79 6.58 -27.85 -8.23
N THR A 80 6.75 -27.03 -7.18
CA THR A 80 5.84 -26.97 -6.02
C THR A 80 5.03 -25.68 -5.98
N GLY A 81 5.43 -24.65 -6.74
CA GLY A 81 4.83 -23.32 -6.70
C GLY A 81 5.15 -22.56 -5.41
N LYS A 82 6.21 -22.96 -4.69
CA LYS A 82 6.57 -22.44 -3.36
C LYS A 82 7.87 -21.66 -3.42
N THR A 83 7.91 -20.55 -2.70
CA THR A 83 9.14 -19.81 -2.44
C THR A 83 9.81 -20.39 -1.20
N VAL A 84 11.03 -20.90 -1.34
CA VAL A 84 11.77 -21.57 -0.27
C VAL A 84 13.05 -20.83 0.06
N SER A 85 13.46 -20.85 1.33
CA SER A 85 14.75 -20.27 1.76
C SER A 85 15.92 -20.98 1.07
N LEU A 86 16.96 -20.22 0.69
CA LEU A 86 18.20 -20.79 0.15
C LEU A 86 18.95 -21.66 1.17
N ASP A 87 18.81 -21.37 2.47
CA ASP A 87 19.30 -22.25 3.52
C ASP A 87 18.28 -23.39 3.75
N PRO A 88 18.61 -24.65 3.40
CA PRO A 88 17.68 -25.78 3.49
C PRO A 88 17.36 -26.17 4.95
N LYS A 89 18.12 -25.65 5.92
CA LYS A 89 17.86 -25.85 7.35
C LYS A 89 16.90 -24.80 7.92
N THR A 90 16.51 -23.80 7.14
CA THR A 90 15.68 -22.69 7.60
C THR A 90 14.30 -22.78 6.97
N ASN A 91 13.28 -22.86 7.82
CA ASN A 91 11.89 -22.68 7.43
C ASN A 91 11.42 -21.29 7.83
N ILE A 92 10.61 -20.65 7.01
CA ILE A 92 10.03 -19.36 7.35
C ILE A 92 8.64 -19.55 7.92
N ARG A 93 8.39 -18.86 9.04
CA ARG A 93 7.13 -18.88 9.77
C ARG A 93 6.66 -17.44 10.00
N VAL A 94 5.36 -17.25 9.96
CA VAL A 94 4.71 -16.01 10.40
C VAL A 94 4.21 -16.20 11.83
N PRO A 95 4.53 -15.30 12.76
CA PRO A 95 4.03 -15.36 14.12
C PRO A 95 2.50 -15.26 14.19
N ASP A 96 1.84 -15.95 15.13
CA ASP A 96 0.38 -15.91 15.34
C ASP A 96 0.01 -15.45 16.77
N GLU A 97 1.00 -14.96 17.53
CA GLU A 97 0.80 -14.36 18.84
C GLU A 97 -0.16 -13.17 18.76
N ARG A 98 -0.82 -12.90 19.88
CA ARG A 98 -1.85 -11.86 19.96
C ARG A 98 -2.90 -12.05 18.84
N TYR A 99 -3.24 -13.31 18.58
CA TYR A 99 -4.23 -13.71 17.58
C TYR A 99 -3.89 -13.23 16.16
N GLY A 100 -2.60 -13.17 15.84
CA GLY A 100 -2.05 -12.71 14.56
C GLY A 100 -1.87 -11.20 14.46
N LEU A 101 -2.29 -10.42 15.47
CA LEU A 101 -2.05 -8.97 15.50
C LEU A 101 -0.57 -8.65 15.70
N HIS A 102 0.17 -9.49 16.43
CA HIS A 102 1.60 -9.25 16.66
C HIS A 102 2.38 -9.12 15.35
N ALA A 103 2.05 -9.96 14.36
CA ALA A 103 2.76 -9.98 13.09
C ALA A 103 2.56 -8.72 12.23
N ILE A 104 1.54 -7.91 12.51
CA ILE A 104 1.11 -6.80 11.64
C ILE A 104 1.01 -5.45 12.36
N ASP A 105 1.22 -5.42 13.68
CA ASP A 105 1.07 -4.23 14.52
C ASP A 105 2.26 -3.26 14.37
N VAL A 106 3.38 -3.58 15.03
CA VAL A 106 4.66 -2.87 14.92
C VAL A 106 5.66 -3.84 14.33
N LEU A 107 6.14 -3.58 13.12
CA LEU A 107 6.91 -4.55 12.35
C LEU A 107 8.31 -4.80 12.95
N ASP A 108 8.91 -3.80 13.60
CA ASP A 108 10.09 -3.98 14.45
C ASP A 108 9.82 -3.53 15.91
N PRO A 109 9.34 -4.43 16.77
CA PRO A 109 9.02 -4.08 18.16
C PRO A 109 10.25 -3.81 19.04
N ASP A 110 11.45 -4.22 18.59
CA ASP A 110 12.69 -4.00 19.33
C ASP A 110 13.27 -2.60 19.10
N MET A 111 12.69 -1.83 18.15
CA MET A 111 13.06 -0.44 17.94
C MET A 111 12.38 0.47 18.98
N VAL A 112 13.19 1.00 19.90
CA VAL A 112 12.72 1.89 20.99
C VAL A 112 12.74 3.37 20.58
N ILE A 113 13.60 3.78 19.66
CA ILE A 113 13.74 5.16 19.15
C ILE A 113 13.29 5.16 17.68
N GLY A 114 12.37 6.04 17.28
CA GLY A 114 11.83 6.07 15.90
C GLY A 114 10.72 5.04 15.63
N ARG A 115 10.12 4.47 16.69
CA ARG A 115 9.11 3.41 16.63
C ARG A 115 7.96 3.69 15.66
N ASP A 116 7.58 4.95 15.49
CA ASP A 116 6.53 5.38 14.59
C ASP A 116 6.82 4.99 13.12
N CYS A 117 8.10 4.94 12.71
CA CYS A 117 8.51 4.55 11.34
C CYS A 117 8.26 3.06 11.01
N VAL A 118 8.12 2.20 12.02
CA VAL A 118 7.86 0.76 11.87
C VAL A 118 6.47 0.34 12.33
N CYS A 119 5.65 1.30 12.76
CA CYS A 119 4.22 1.09 12.94
C CYS A 119 3.58 0.76 11.58
N TYR A 120 2.69 -0.23 11.58
CA TYR A 120 1.93 -0.59 10.40
C TYR A 120 0.42 -0.54 10.65
N TYR A 121 -0.16 -1.53 11.34
CA TYR A 121 -1.55 -1.42 11.80
C TYR A 121 -1.69 -0.82 13.21
N HIS A 122 -0.59 -0.36 13.83
CA HIS A 122 -0.58 0.05 15.23
C HIS A 122 -1.68 1.04 15.60
N ASP A 123 -1.75 2.17 14.88
CA ASP A 123 -2.70 3.22 15.19
C ASP A 123 -4.15 2.77 14.95
N MET A 124 -4.39 2.00 13.87
CA MET A 124 -5.69 1.39 13.60
C MET A 124 -6.11 0.44 14.73
N ILE A 125 -5.21 -0.44 15.19
CA ILE A 125 -5.50 -1.37 16.30
C ILE A 125 -5.82 -0.59 17.58
N VAL A 126 -5.04 0.45 17.89
CA VAL A 126 -5.25 1.31 19.05
C VAL A 126 -6.62 2.00 18.98
N GLU A 127 -7.00 2.54 17.83
CA GLU A 127 -8.31 3.17 17.63
C GLU A 127 -9.44 2.17 17.74
N MET A 128 -9.34 1.00 17.11
CA MET A 128 -10.36 -0.05 17.23
C MET A 128 -10.58 -0.49 18.69
N ILE A 129 -9.51 -0.63 19.48
CA ILE A 129 -9.63 -0.94 20.91
C ILE A 129 -10.37 0.19 21.65
N LYS A 130 -10.13 1.46 21.31
CA LYS A 130 -10.89 2.58 21.88
C LYS A 130 -12.38 2.54 21.49
N TRP A 131 -12.71 2.03 20.31
CA TRP A 131 -14.10 1.87 19.85
C TRP A 131 -14.82 0.68 20.50
N GLY A 132 -14.14 -0.13 21.32
CA GLY A 132 -14.75 -1.26 22.03
C GLY A 132 -14.38 -2.63 21.49
N PHE A 133 -13.50 -2.72 20.49
CA PHE A 133 -13.02 -4.01 20.00
C PHE A 133 -12.09 -4.69 21.02
N GLN A 134 -12.17 -6.02 21.09
CA GLN A 134 -11.38 -6.85 21.99
C GLN A 134 -10.55 -7.86 21.20
N GLU A 135 -9.24 -7.82 21.39
CA GLU A 135 -8.31 -8.79 20.81
C GLU A 135 -8.70 -10.22 21.17
N GLY A 136 -8.69 -11.11 20.17
CA GLY A 136 -9.01 -12.53 20.37
C GLY A 136 -10.50 -12.84 20.53
N LYS A 137 -11.37 -11.82 20.50
CA LYS A 137 -12.83 -11.99 20.46
C LYS A 137 -13.50 -11.28 19.31
N THR A 138 -13.17 -10.02 19.08
CA THR A 138 -13.71 -9.20 17.99
C THR A 138 -12.64 -8.53 17.15
N LEU A 139 -11.35 -8.60 17.53
CA LEU A 139 -10.23 -8.08 16.74
C LEU A 139 -9.14 -9.14 16.57
N PHE A 140 -8.75 -9.36 15.32
CA PHE A 140 -7.80 -10.39 14.91
C PHE A 140 -6.91 -9.90 13.78
N GLY A 141 -5.71 -10.46 13.68
CA GLY A 141 -4.79 -10.21 12.57
C GLY A 141 -4.52 -11.48 11.79
N PHE A 142 -4.13 -11.32 10.52
CA PHE A 142 -3.69 -12.42 9.67
C PHE A 142 -2.41 -12.03 8.93
N GLY A 143 -1.26 -12.20 9.59
CA GLY A 143 0.02 -12.17 8.91
C GLY A 143 0.20 -13.38 7.99
N TYR A 144 0.84 -13.17 6.84
CA TYR A 144 1.17 -14.22 5.88
C TYR A 144 2.56 -14.03 5.29
N ASP A 145 3.10 -15.11 4.71
CA ASP A 145 4.39 -15.06 4.03
C ASP A 145 4.21 -14.34 2.69
N PHE A 146 4.46 -13.04 2.68
CA PHE A 146 4.27 -12.17 1.53
C PHE A 146 5.16 -12.51 0.33
N ARG A 147 6.11 -13.45 0.48
CA ARG A 147 6.94 -13.95 -0.62
C ARG A 147 6.22 -14.97 -1.49
N GLN A 148 5.17 -15.60 -0.96
CA GLN A 148 4.38 -16.59 -1.69
C GLN A 148 3.34 -15.91 -2.60
N SER A 149 2.90 -16.62 -3.64
CA SER A 149 1.78 -16.18 -4.48
C SER A 149 0.53 -15.93 -3.62
N ASN A 150 -0.28 -14.93 -3.98
CA ASN A 150 -1.59 -14.70 -3.36
C ASN A 150 -2.57 -15.86 -3.60
N ARG A 151 -2.25 -16.76 -4.54
CA ARG A 151 -2.99 -17.99 -4.85
C ARG A 151 -2.38 -19.23 -4.22
N PHE A 152 -1.33 -19.07 -3.41
CA PHE A 152 -0.64 -20.20 -2.80
C PHE A 152 -1.56 -20.94 -1.84
N HIS A 153 -1.77 -22.23 -2.10
CA HIS A 153 -2.79 -23.03 -1.43
C HIS A 153 -2.61 -23.06 0.10
N GLU A 154 -1.38 -23.24 0.61
CA GLU A 154 -1.16 -23.27 2.07
C GLU A 154 -1.56 -21.94 2.75
N THR A 155 -1.36 -20.80 2.09
CA THR A 155 -1.76 -19.49 2.63
C THR A 155 -3.28 -19.35 2.63
N LEU A 156 -3.96 -19.77 1.57
CA LEU A 156 -5.42 -19.71 1.46
C LEU A 156 -6.12 -20.66 2.45
N GLU A 157 -5.59 -21.87 2.65
CA GLU A 157 -6.09 -22.80 3.66
C GLU A 157 -5.89 -22.27 5.08
N ARG A 158 -4.76 -21.59 5.35
CA ARG A 158 -4.56 -20.91 6.64
C ARG A 158 -5.55 -19.77 6.84
N LEU A 159 -5.87 -19.01 5.79
CA LEU A 159 -6.89 -17.96 5.85
C LEU A 159 -8.29 -18.56 6.08
N ALA A 160 -8.62 -19.66 5.40
CA ALA A 160 -9.86 -20.42 5.62
C ALA A 160 -10.01 -20.86 7.08
N ALA A 161 -8.96 -21.50 7.63
CA ALA A 161 -8.94 -21.92 9.02
C ALA A 161 -9.05 -20.74 9.99
N LYS A 162 -8.40 -19.60 9.67
CA LYS A 162 -8.47 -18.40 10.50
C LYS A 162 -9.88 -17.81 10.53
N VAL A 163 -10.57 -17.70 9.39
CA VAL A 163 -11.94 -17.16 9.38
C VAL A 163 -12.91 -18.08 10.10
N GLU A 164 -12.77 -19.40 9.99
CA GLU A 164 -13.59 -20.34 10.76
C GLU A 164 -13.31 -20.23 12.27
N PHE A 165 -12.03 -20.14 12.66
CA PHE A 165 -11.64 -19.92 14.06
C PHE A 165 -12.29 -18.64 14.63
N ILE A 166 -12.21 -17.53 13.90
CA ILE A 166 -12.78 -16.25 14.32
C ILE A 166 -14.30 -16.38 14.47
N TYR A 167 -15.00 -16.94 13.47
CA TYR A 167 -16.44 -17.12 13.52
C TYR A 167 -16.89 -17.86 14.80
N ASN A 168 -16.17 -18.93 15.15
CA ASN A 168 -16.44 -19.70 16.37
C ASN A 168 -16.09 -18.91 17.65
N ALA A 169 -14.93 -18.24 17.68
CA ALA A 169 -14.49 -17.44 18.83
C ALA A 169 -15.41 -16.23 19.10
N SER A 170 -16.07 -15.71 18.06
CA SER A 170 -16.98 -14.57 18.11
C SER A 170 -18.45 -14.96 18.26
N GLY A 171 -18.74 -16.19 18.67
CA GLY A 171 -20.11 -16.64 18.96
C GLY A 171 -20.99 -16.80 17.72
N GLY A 172 -20.40 -17.11 16.57
CA GLY A 172 -21.11 -17.31 15.30
C GLY A 172 -21.45 -16.03 14.55
N LYS A 173 -20.79 -14.91 14.87
CA LYS A 173 -20.93 -13.66 14.10
C LYS A 173 -20.06 -13.72 12.85
N LYS A 174 -20.61 -13.26 11.71
CA LYS A 174 -19.86 -13.09 10.47
C LYS A 174 -18.82 -11.97 10.60
N ILE A 175 -17.76 -12.07 9.80
CA ILE A 175 -16.51 -11.31 9.96
C ILE A 175 -16.42 -10.17 8.96
N ASN A 176 -16.01 -8.99 9.41
CA ASN A 176 -15.61 -7.89 8.53
C ASN A 176 -14.10 -8.02 8.26
N ILE A 177 -13.69 -8.14 6.99
CA ILE A 177 -12.27 -8.17 6.63
C ILE A 177 -11.82 -6.77 6.26
N ILE A 178 -10.69 -6.32 6.80
CA ILE A 178 -10.02 -5.08 6.37
C ILE A 178 -8.65 -5.48 5.85
N SER A 179 -8.41 -5.23 4.58
CA SER A 179 -7.15 -5.55 3.93
C SER A 179 -6.46 -4.30 3.41
N HIS A 180 -5.14 -4.28 3.42
CA HIS A 180 -4.35 -3.19 2.88
C HIS A 180 -3.46 -3.66 1.73
N SER A 181 -3.33 -2.85 0.68
CA SER A 181 -2.38 -3.07 -0.42
C SER A 181 -2.54 -4.48 -1.02
N MET A 182 -1.45 -5.22 -1.20
CA MET A 182 -1.46 -6.60 -1.72
C MET A 182 -2.36 -7.56 -0.91
N GLY A 183 -2.64 -7.27 0.37
CA GLY A 183 -3.60 -8.05 1.16
C GLY A 183 -4.99 -8.07 0.54
N GLY A 184 -5.37 -7.02 -0.22
CA GLY A 184 -6.61 -7.01 -0.99
C GLY A 184 -6.61 -8.02 -2.14
N LEU A 185 -5.46 -8.27 -2.76
CA LEU A 185 -5.32 -9.30 -3.79
C LEU A 185 -5.43 -10.71 -3.18
N LEU A 186 -4.84 -10.92 -2.00
CA LEU A 186 -4.98 -12.17 -1.25
C LEU A 186 -6.45 -12.46 -0.91
N VAL A 187 -7.16 -11.47 -0.37
CA VAL A 187 -8.60 -11.61 -0.04
C VAL A 187 -9.44 -11.82 -1.30
N LYS A 188 -9.13 -11.15 -2.42
CA LYS A 188 -9.79 -11.39 -3.71
C LYS A 188 -9.57 -12.80 -4.21
N CYS A 189 -8.34 -13.33 -4.12
CA CYS A 189 -8.03 -14.72 -4.47
C CYS A 189 -8.80 -15.70 -3.58
N PHE A 190 -8.84 -15.43 -2.27
CA PHE A 190 -9.59 -16.23 -1.31
C PHE A 190 -11.09 -16.24 -1.62
N MET A 191 -11.69 -15.07 -1.89
CA MET A 191 -13.09 -14.96 -2.29
C MET A 191 -13.41 -15.78 -3.55
N CYS A 192 -12.52 -15.77 -4.56
CA CYS A 192 -12.75 -16.50 -5.80
C CYS A 192 -12.51 -18.01 -5.67
N LEU A 193 -11.49 -18.43 -4.90
CA LEU A 193 -11.05 -19.83 -4.82
C LEU A 193 -11.71 -20.61 -3.66
N HIS A 194 -12.17 -19.91 -2.63
CA HIS A 194 -12.88 -20.45 -1.45
C HIS A 194 -14.22 -19.73 -1.24
N SER A 195 -14.97 -19.52 -2.32
CA SER A 195 -16.22 -18.77 -2.33
C SER A 195 -17.26 -19.26 -1.31
N ASP A 196 -17.36 -20.56 -1.11
CA ASP A 196 -18.27 -21.18 -0.13
C ASP A 196 -17.92 -20.79 1.31
N ILE A 197 -16.62 -20.78 1.64
CA ILE A 197 -16.11 -20.35 2.95
C ILE A 197 -16.28 -18.84 3.12
N PHE A 198 -15.95 -18.07 2.08
CA PHE A 198 -16.08 -16.61 2.10
C PHE A 198 -17.54 -16.19 2.33
N GLU A 199 -18.48 -16.69 1.54
CA GLU A 199 -19.91 -16.37 1.67
C GLU A 199 -20.49 -16.80 3.02
N LYS A 200 -20.02 -17.95 3.54
CA LYS A 200 -20.47 -18.48 4.83
C LYS A 200 -20.03 -17.58 6.00
N TYR A 201 -18.76 -17.19 6.04
CA TYR A 201 -18.17 -16.56 7.24
C TYR A 201 -17.96 -15.05 7.15
N VAL A 202 -17.85 -14.48 5.94
CA VAL A 202 -17.56 -13.05 5.76
C VAL A 202 -18.85 -12.24 5.62
N LYS A 203 -18.93 -11.14 6.38
CA LYS A 203 -20.03 -10.16 6.36
C LYS A 203 -19.77 -9.08 5.32
N SER A 204 -18.59 -8.47 5.38
CA SER A 204 -18.16 -7.40 4.50
C SER A 204 -16.64 -7.43 4.33
N TRP A 205 -16.16 -6.76 3.30
CA TRP A 205 -14.73 -6.61 3.04
C TRP A 205 -14.43 -5.17 2.63
N VAL A 206 -13.49 -4.55 3.35
CA VAL A 206 -12.94 -3.24 3.05
C VAL A 206 -11.52 -3.41 2.51
N ALA A 207 -11.30 -2.99 1.27
CA ALA A 207 -9.98 -2.98 0.64
C ALA A 207 -9.41 -1.56 0.64
N ILE A 208 -8.33 -1.34 1.38
CA ILE A 208 -7.61 -0.07 1.46
C ILE A 208 -6.42 -0.13 0.52
N ALA A 209 -6.35 0.81 -0.44
CA ALA A 209 -5.22 0.96 -1.36
C ALA A 209 -4.82 -0.34 -2.12
N ALA A 210 -5.78 -1.19 -2.45
CA ALA A 210 -5.48 -2.49 -3.07
C ALA A 210 -5.15 -2.33 -4.58
N PRO A 211 -3.99 -2.82 -5.05
CA PRO A 211 -3.57 -2.69 -6.45
C PRO A 211 -4.25 -3.73 -7.34
N PHE A 212 -5.57 -3.63 -7.54
CA PHE A 212 -6.34 -4.66 -8.26
C PHE A 212 -5.89 -4.92 -9.70
N GLN A 213 -5.24 -3.93 -10.34
CA GLN A 213 -4.67 -4.05 -11.69
C GLN A 213 -3.15 -3.89 -11.68
N GLY A 214 -2.51 -3.91 -10.51
CA GLY A 214 -1.07 -3.76 -10.34
C GLY A 214 -0.62 -2.36 -9.92
N ALA A 215 0.67 -2.25 -9.63
CA ALA A 215 1.40 -1.04 -9.24
C ALA A 215 2.65 -0.91 -10.13
N PRO A 216 2.49 -0.60 -11.43
CA PRO A 216 3.54 -0.73 -12.44
C PRO A 216 4.84 -0.02 -12.07
N GLY A 217 4.81 1.29 -11.80
CA GLY A 217 6.04 2.04 -11.51
C GLY A 217 6.82 1.50 -10.31
N TYR A 218 6.10 1.07 -9.26
CA TYR A 218 6.71 0.42 -8.10
C TYR A 218 7.42 -0.88 -8.48
N VAL A 219 6.74 -1.75 -9.23
CA VAL A 219 7.23 -3.07 -9.60
C VAL A 219 8.36 -3.01 -10.63
N THR A 220 8.25 -2.12 -11.63
CA THR A 220 9.32 -1.82 -12.59
C THR A 220 10.60 -1.43 -11.87
N SER A 221 10.52 -0.49 -10.92
CA SER A 221 11.67 -0.05 -10.13
C SER A 221 12.23 -1.18 -9.25
N THR A 222 11.39 -2.05 -8.69
CA THR A 222 11.84 -3.24 -7.97
C THR A 222 12.71 -4.13 -8.85
N PHE A 223 12.27 -4.42 -10.08
CA PHE A 223 12.98 -5.30 -11.01
C PHE A 223 14.24 -4.69 -11.60
N LEU A 224 14.28 -3.38 -11.82
CA LEU A 224 15.40 -2.75 -12.50
C LEU A 224 16.42 -2.17 -11.54
N ASN A 225 16.01 -1.47 -10.48
CA ASN A 225 16.92 -0.75 -9.58
C ASN A 225 17.02 -1.35 -8.18
N GLY A 226 16.11 -2.25 -7.82
CA GLY A 226 15.88 -2.62 -6.44
C GLY A 226 15.16 -1.53 -5.65
N MET A 227 14.89 -1.81 -4.38
CA MET A 227 14.07 -0.92 -3.55
C MET A 227 14.50 -0.94 -2.09
N SER A 228 14.29 0.20 -1.42
CA SER A 228 14.33 0.33 0.03
C SER A 228 12.92 0.64 0.54
N PHE A 229 12.57 0.10 1.71
CA PHE A 229 11.29 0.38 2.38
C PHE A 229 11.39 1.49 3.43
N VAL A 230 12.56 2.11 3.55
CA VAL A 230 12.89 3.18 4.49
C VAL A 230 13.60 4.27 3.70
N ASP A 231 13.24 5.53 3.91
CA ASP A 231 13.86 6.70 3.28
C ASP A 231 14.81 7.42 4.23
N GLY A 232 15.89 7.99 3.69
CA GLY A 232 16.84 8.80 4.45
C GLY A 232 17.93 8.01 5.19
N TRP A 233 18.53 8.65 6.21
CA TRP A 233 19.71 8.17 6.95
C TRP A 233 19.53 6.82 7.66
N GLU A 234 18.28 6.41 7.90
CA GLU A 234 17.91 5.14 8.53
C GLU A 234 18.16 3.92 7.60
N GLN A 235 18.30 4.14 6.28
CA GLN A 235 18.65 3.10 5.30
C GLN A 235 19.96 2.37 5.63
N ASN A 236 20.94 3.08 6.19
CA ASN A 236 22.25 2.54 6.56
C ASN A 236 22.19 1.47 7.66
N PHE A 237 21.09 1.42 8.40
CA PHE A 237 20.85 0.42 9.44
C PHE A 237 19.85 -0.65 8.98
N PHE A 238 19.37 -0.58 7.74
CA PHE A 238 18.35 -1.46 7.21
C PHE A 238 18.91 -2.41 6.14
N ILE A 239 18.04 -3.21 5.53
CA ILE A 239 18.42 -4.13 4.44
C ILE A 239 18.81 -3.31 3.22
N SER A 240 19.97 -3.62 2.62
CA SER A 240 20.43 -2.92 1.42
C SER A 240 19.45 -3.08 0.27
N LYS A 241 19.39 -2.07 -0.60
CA LYS A 241 18.55 -2.06 -1.81
C LYS A 241 18.77 -3.33 -2.65
N TRP A 242 20.02 -3.75 -2.78
CA TRP A 242 20.40 -4.97 -3.48
C TRP A 242 19.95 -6.24 -2.77
N SER A 243 20.17 -6.37 -1.46
CA SER A 243 19.69 -7.54 -0.72
C SER A 243 18.18 -7.71 -0.84
N MET A 244 17.42 -6.61 -0.75
CA MET A 244 15.97 -6.62 -0.91
C MET A 244 15.56 -7.01 -2.34
N HIS A 245 16.20 -6.42 -3.34
CA HIS A 245 16.01 -6.78 -4.74
C HIS A 245 16.16 -8.28 -4.98
N GLN A 246 17.27 -8.88 -4.51
CA GLN A 246 17.54 -10.32 -4.64
C GLN A 246 16.46 -11.20 -4.00
N LEU A 247 15.81 -10.75 -2.92
CA LEU A 247 14.66 -11.47 -2.38
C LEU A 247 13.45 -11.38 -3.30
N LEU A 248 13.09 -10.15 -3.68
CA LEU A 248 11.80 -9.87 -4.30
C LEU A 248 11.69 -10.43 -5.72
N ILE A 249 12.77 -10.43 -6.50
CA ILE A 249 12.77 -11.03 -7.84
C ILE A 249 12.49 -12.55 -7.82
N GLU A 250 12.69 -13.21 -6.67
CA GLU A 250 12.38 -14.63 -6.45
C GLU A 250 11.02 -14.84 -5.78
N CYS A 251 10.26 -13.77 -5.52
CA CYS A 251 8.94 -13.84 -4.90
C CYS A 251 7.84 -13.74 -5.97
N PRO A 252 7.04 -14.80 -6.25
CA PRO A 252 5.90 -14.72 -7.17
C PRO A 252 4.91 -13.59 -6.85
N SER A 253 4.81 -13.17 -5.60
CA SER A 253 3.95 -12.05 -5.19
C SER A 253 4.29 -10.71 -5.84
N ILE A 254 5.57 -10.41 -6.11
CA ILE A 254 5.92 -9.15 -6.78
C ILE A 254 5.45 -9.13 -8.24
N TYR A 255 5.50 -10.29 -8.91
CA TYR A 255 5.02 -10.44 -10.29
C TYR A 255 3.49 -10.29 -10.38
N GLU A 256 2.77 -10.66 -9.32
CA GLU A 256 1.32 -10.45 -9.23
C GLU A 256 0.92 -8.98 -9.03
N LEU A 257 1.89 -8.09 -8.78
CA LEU A 257 1.71 -6.64 -8.71
C LEU A 257 2.05 -5.93 -10.02
N MET A 258 2.53 -6.63 -11.06
CA MET A 258 2.78 -6.05 -12.38
C MET A 258 1.49 -5.46 -12.98
N ALA A 259 1.63 -4.48 -13.89
CA ALA A 259 0.48 -3.96 -14.62
C ALA A 259 -0.25 -5.07 -15.37
N CYS A 260 -1.56 -5.16 -15.13
CA CYS A 260 -2.44 -6.09 -15.81
C CYS A 260 -2.47 -5.79 -17.33
N PRO A 261 -2.03 -6.71 -18.21
CA PRO A 261 -2.00 -6.48 -19.66
C PRO A 261 -3.40 -6.37 -20.28
N ASN A 262 -4.41 -6.94 -19.63
CA ASN A 262 -5.78 -6.99 -20.13
C ASN A 262 -6.64 -5.84 -19.58
N PHE A 263 -6.07 -4.94 -18.78
CA PHE A 263 -6.78 -3.79 -18.24
C PHE A 263 -6.71 -2.62 -19.21
N HIS A 264 -7.83 -1.93 -19.39
CA HIS A 264 -7.90 -0.74 -20.21
C HIS A 264 -7.50 0.48 -19.36
N TRP A 265 -6.20 0.71 -19.27
CA TRP A 265 -5.64 1.87 -18.58
C TRP A 265 -6.06 3.17 -19.26
N GLN A 266 -6.46 4.17 -18.46
CA GLN A 266 -6.67 5.54 -18.93
C GLN A 266 -5.36 6.14 -19.39
N HIS A 267 -4.30 5.91 -18.62
CA HIS A 267 -2.92 6.23 -18.97
C HIS A 267 -2.13 4.94 -19.00
N MET A 268 -1.83 4.42 -20.20
CA MET A 268 -1.09 3.17 -20.34
C MET A 268 0.27 3.27 -19.64
N PRO A 269 0.57 2.42 -18.65
CA PRO A 269 1.89 2.39 -18.06
C PRO A 269 2.89 1.88 -19.11
N VAL A 270 3.92 2.67 -19.37
CA VAL A 270 4.97 2.35 -20.35
C VAL A 270 6.32 2.46 -19.67
N LEU A 271 7.22 1.51 -19.97
CA LEU A 271 8.64 1.61 -19.62
C LEU A 271 9.35 2.30 -20.76
N GLU A 272 10.03 3.40 -20.50
CA GLU A 272 10.77 4.15 -21.50
C GLU A 272 12.28 4.05 -21.26
N ILE A 273 13.05 3.90 -22.34
CA ILE A 273 14.50 3.73 -22.27
C ILE A 273 15.15 4.51 -23.40
N TRP A 274 16.03 5.45 -23.06
CA TRP A 274 16.91 6.09 -24.02
C TRP A 274 17.99 5.10 -24.46
N ARG A 275 18.04 4.77 -25.75
CA ARG A 275 19.02 3.84 -26.32
C ARG A 275 19.75 4.44 -27.51
N GLU A 276 21.01 4.05 -27.64
CA GLU A 276 21.82 4.32 -28.82
C GLU A 276 21.57 3.23 -29.87
N LYS A 277 21.17 3.61 -31.09
CA LYS A 277 20.95 2.70 -32.22
C LYS A 277 21.83 3.08 -33.40
N GLN A 278 22.37 2.07 -34.07
CA GLN A 278 23.00 2.25 -35.36
C GLN A 278 21.98 2.04 -36.48
N ASP A 279 21.97 2.93 -37.45
CA ASP A 279 21.19 2.74 -38.67
C ASP A 279 21.87 1.77 -39.65
N THR A 280 21.25 1.57 -40.82
CA THR A 280 21.78 0.70 -41.87
C THR A 280 23.08 1.18 -42.49
N ASP A 281 23.39 2.48 -42.36
CA ASP A 281 24.59 3.12 -42.89
C ASP A 281 25.73 3.16 -41.85
N GLY A 282 25.44 2.76 -40.60
CA GLY A 282 26.38 2.70 -39.48
C GLY A 282 26.41 3.97 -38.63
N ASP A 283 25.53 4.93 -38.89
CA ASP A 283 25.41 6.17 -38.12
C ASP A 283 24.60 5.93 -36.85
N SER A 284 25.14 6.43 -35.74
CA SER A 284 24.52 6.27 -34.43
C SER A 284 23.54 7.40 -34.12
N HIS A 285 22.36 7.04 -33.64
CA HIS A 285 21.31 7.97 -33.22
C HIS A 285 20.69 7.52 -31.90
N ILE A 286 20.37 8.49 -31.05
CA ILE A 286 19.77 8.24 -29.74
C ILE A 286 18.26 8.33 -29.88
N VAL A 287 17.56 7.32 -29.36
CA VAL A 287 16.09 7.21 -29.44
C VAL A 287 15.50 6.84 -28.09
N LEU A 288 14.35 7.42 -27.78
CA LEU A 288 13.52 6.98 -26.67
C LEU A 288 12.65 5.81 -27.14
N GLU A 289 12.87 4.64 -26.56
CA GLU A 289 12.05 3.46 -26.80
C GLU A 289 11.01 3.32 -25.69
N SER A 290 9.74 3.19 -26.06
CA SER A 290 8.64 2.97 -25.11
C SER A 290 8.12 1.53 -25.25
N PHE A 291 8.02 0.82 -24.13
CA PHE A 291 7.61 -0.57 -24.02
C PHE A 291 6.29 -0.65 -23.24
N THR A 292 5.29 -1.32 -23.82
CA THR A 292 4.03 -1.62 -23.13
C THR A 292 4.24 -2.65 -22.01
N PRO A 293 3.29 -2.86 -21.08
CA PRO A 293 3.46 -3.81 -19.98
C PRO A 293 3.81 -5.24 -20.42
N SER A 294 3.32 -5.65 -21.59
CA SER A 294 3.66 -6.96 -22.18
C SER A 294 5.08 -6.99 -22.74
N GLU A 295 5.52 -5.92 -23.39
CA GLU A 295 6.87 -5.82 -23.96
C GLU A 295 7.93 -5.64 -22.88
N SER A 296 7.64 -4.94 -21.78
CA SER A 296 8.55 -4.73 -20.66
C SER A 296 9.00 -6.04 -20.00
N THR A 297 8.23 -7.13 -20.14
CA THR A 297 8.63 -8.46 -19.65
C THR A 297 9.94 -8.94 -20.26
N TYR A 298 10.18 -8.63 -21.55
CA TYR A 298 11.44 -8.95 -22.22
C TYR A 298 12.59 -8.14 -21.61
N ILE A 299 12.37 -6.85 -21.37
CA ILE A 299 13.38 -5.99 -20.73
C ILE A 299 13.74 -6.51 -19.34
N PHE A 300 12.76 -6.90 -18.52
CA PHE A 300 13.02 -7.46 -17.20
C PHE A 300 13.82 -8.77 -17.28
N GLN A 301 13.53 -9.63 -18.25
CA GLN A 301 14.26 -10.88 -18.45
C GLN A 301 15.73 -10.64 -18.82
N GLU A 302 15.99 -9.71 -19.74
CA GLU A 302 17.35 -9.36 -20.17
C GLU A 302 18.12 -8.64 -19.05
N ALA A 303 17.50 -7.68 -18.36
CA ALA A 303 18.12 -6.97 -17.25
C ALA A 303 18.51 -7.91 -16.09
N LEU A 304 17.76 -9.00 -15.90
CA LEU A 304 18.00 -10.01 -14.86
C LEU A 304 18.83 -11.20 -15.34
N SER A 305 19.26 -11.26 -16.60
CA SER A 305 19.91 -12.44 -17.20
C SER A 305 21.20 -12.87 -16.48
N ASP A 306 21.98 -11.87 -16.04
CA ASP A 306 23.29 -12.06 -15.42
C ASP A 306 23.20 -12.02 -13.89
N ASN A 307 21.98 -11.95 -13.37
CA ASN A 307 21.75 -11.85 -11.94
C ASN A 307 22.14 -13.16 -11.25
N THR A 308 23.20 -13.11 -10.46
CA THR A 308 23.69 -14.27 -9.69
C THR A 308 23.56 -13.98 -8.20
N ALA A 309 22.82 -14.83 -7.49
CA ALA A 309 22.79 -14.87 -6.03
C ALA A 309 24.13 -15.39 -5.49
N SER A 310 25.21 -14.63 -5.65
CA SER A 310 26.52 -14.95 -5.10
C SER A 310 26.75 -14.18 -3.80
N ASN A 311 27.20 -14.89 -2.76
CA ASN A 311 27.45 -14.35 -1.40
C ASN A 311 28.52 -13.23 -1.32
N ASN A 312 29.03 -12.73 -2.45
CA ASN A 312 30.27 -11.95 -2.52
C ASN A 312 30.20 -10.63 -3.32
N MET A 313 29.02 -10.08 -3.62
CA MET A 313 28.97 -8.70 -4.11
C MET A 313 28.83 -7.72 -2.94
N HIS A 314 29.95 -7.09 -2.58
CA HIS A 314 29.92 -5.77 -1.93
C HIS A 314 29.66 -4.77 -3.04
N GLY A 315 28.39 -4.51 -3.34
CA GLY A 315 28.02 -3.35 -4.15
C GLY A 315 28.47 -2.10 -3.41
N ASN A 316 29.26 -1.25 -4.04
CA ASN A 316 29.50 0.09 -3.54
C ASN A 316 28.15 0.82 -3.55
N ASP A 317 27.54 0.98 -2.38
CA ASP A 317 26.39 1.85 -2.18
C ASP A 317 26.83 3.27 -2.59
N SER A 318 26.42 3.68 -3.79
CA SER A 318 26.43 5.08 -4.16
C SER A 318 25.03 5.63 -3.83
N ASP A 319 25.02 6.54 -2.87
CA ASP A 319 23.86 7.24 -2.34
C ASP A 319 23.11 7.98 -3.46
N TRP A 320 22.09 7.36 -4.06
CA TRP A 320 21.14 8.09 -4.89
C TRP A 320 19.70 7.61 -4.66
N VAL A 321 18.94 8.51 -4.05
CA VAL A 321 17.52 8.38 -3.68
C VAL A 321 16.67 8.66 -4.91
N GLY A 322 15.76 7.73 -5.22
CA GLY A 322 14.71 7.92 -6.19
C GLY A 322 13.47 7.13 -5.76
N VAL A 323 12.31 7.77 -5.85
CA VAL A 323 10.95 7.20 -5.68
C VAL A 323 10.70 6.21 -6.87
N PRO A 324 9.59 5.50 -7.15
CA PRO A 324 9.53 4.50 -8.26
C PRO A 324 9.07 5.01 -9.66
N GLY A 325 9.85 4.82 -10.74
CA GLY A 325 9.65 5.50 -12.05
C GLY A 325 10.07 4.68 -13.27
N ASP A 326 9.53 5.05 -14.44
CA ASP A 326 9.47 4.21 -15.64
C ASP A 326 10.32 4.70 -16.83
N CYS A 327 11.10 5.79 -16.75
CA CYS A 327 11.99 6.22 -17.85
C CYS A 327 13.48 6.18 -17.48
N TYR A 328 14.32 5.51 -18.28
CA TYR A 328 15.73 5.24 -17.99
C TYR A 328 16.70 5.86 -19.02
N GLY A 329 17.79 6.47 -18.53
CA GLY A 329 18.78 7.16 -19.36
C GLY A 329 18.36 8.59 -19.75
N SER A 330 19.18 9.25 -20.58
CA SER A 330 18.86 10.55 -21.20
C SER A 330 19.44 10.66 -22.61
N GLU A 331 19.14 11.74 -23.33
CA GLU A 331 19.78 12.03 -24.63
C GLU A 331 21.30 12.17 -24.51
N GLU A 332 21.82 12.63 -23.38
CA GLU A 332 23.26 12.77 -23.15
C GLU A 332 23.91 11.49 -22.62
N MET A 333 23.13 10.61 -21.99
CA MET A 333 23.58 9.36 -21.37
C MET A 333 22.57 8.24 -21.65
N PRO A 334 22.51 7.71 -22.88
CA PRO A 334 21.63 6.59 -23.21
C PRO A 334 22.12 5.31 -22.53
N VAL A 335 21.19 4.39 -22.28
CA VAL A 335 21.48 3.05 -21.76
C VAL A 335 22.09 2.21 -22.87
N THR A 336 23.32 1.74 -22.64
CA THR A 336 24.06 0.87 -23.56
C THR A 336 23.72 -0.60 -23.35
N GLU A 337 23.78 -1.08 -22.11
CA GLU A 337 23.47 -2.47 -21.74
C GLU A 337 22.32 -2.51 -20.73
N LEU A 338 21.34 -3.40 -20.92
CA LEU A 338 20.15 -3.46 -20.05
C LEU A 338 20.50 -3.87 -18.61
N GLN A 339 21.61 -4.57 -18.40
CA GLN A 339 22.13 -4.95 -17.08
C GLN A 339 22.67 -3.74 -16.29
N GLU A 340 22.96 -2.62 -16.96
CA GLU A 340 23.40 -1.37 -16.33
C GLU A 340 22.23 -0.54 -15.80
N MET A 341 20.98 -0.88 -16.15
CA MET A 341 19.78 -0.16 -15.71
C MET A 341 19.67 -0.06 -14.18
N GLN A 342 20.25 -1.01 -13.45
CA GLN A 342 20.31 -0.97 -11.99
C GLN A 342 21.02 0.25 -11.41
N PHE A 343 21.95 0.84 -12.18
CA PHE A 343 22.72 2.03 -11.78
C PHE A 343 22.15 3.33 -12.33
N CYS A 344 21.14 3.26 -13.20
CA CYS A 344 20.50 4.44 -13.77
C CYS A 344 19.49 5.04 -12.80
N LEU A 345 19.42 6.38 -12.74
CA LEU A 345 18.35 7.08 -12.05
C LEU A 345 17.17 7.25 -13.00
N PRO A 346 15.98 6.69 -12.68
CA PRO A 346 14.83 6.84 -13.56
C PRO A 346 14.19 8.23 -13.44
N THR A 347 13.36 8.57 -14.42
CA THR A 347 12.44 9.72 -14.43
C THR A 347 10.99 9.26 -14.54
N TYR A 348 10.04 10.11 -14.18
CA TYR A 348 8.68 9.72 -13.79
C TYR A 348 7.63 10.56 -14.49
N VAL A 349 6.64 9.88 -15.04
CA VAL A 349 5.37 10.48 -15.42
C VAL A 349 4.31 9.98 -14.44
N CYS A 350 4.01 10.79 -13.43
CA CYS A 350 3.08 10.40 -12.36
C CYS A 350 1.62 10.58 -12.79
N VAL A 351 0.78 9.65 -12.35
CA VAL A 351 -0.69 9.72 -12.45
C VAL A 351 -1.30 9.85 -11.04
N ASP A 352 -2.60 10.15 -10.98
CA ASP A 352 -3.34 10.16 -9.71
C ASP A 352 -3.28 8.80 -9.00
N GLY A 353 -3.02 8.81 -7.70
CA GLY A 353 -2.75 7.62 -6.89
C GLY A 353 -2.21 7.96 -5.51
N ASP A 354 -1.84 6.94 -4.75
CA ASP A 354 -1.33 7.07 -3.37
C ASP A 354 0.21 7.09 -3.27
N GLY A 355 0.89 7.34 -4.40
CA GLY A 355 2.35 7.28 -4.52
C GLY A 355 2.91 5.87 -4.79
N THR A 356 2.08 4.82 -4.74
CA THR A 356 2.46 3.45 -5.12
C THR A 356 1.49 2.85 -6.12
N VAL A 357 0.19 2.97 -5.86
CA VAL A 357 -0.89 2.39 -6.64
C VAL A 357 -1.63 3.50 -7.39
N PRO A 358 -1.73 3.42 -8.72
CA PRO A 358 -2.59 4.31 -9.49
C PRO A 358 -4.05 4.21 -9.04
N ALA A 359 -4.75 5.33 -8.92
CA ALA A 359 -6.15 5.37 -8.51
C ALA A 359 -7.07 4.58 -9.46
N GLU A 360 -6.73 4.48 -10.74
CA GLU A 360 -7.43 3.62 -11.69
C GLU A 360 -7.23 2.12 -11.41
N SER A 361 -6.04 1.70 -10.96
CA SER A 361 -5.77 0.33 -10.55
C SER A 361 -6.56 -0.03 -9.30
N ALA A 362 -6.59 0.88 -8.31
CA ALA A 362 -7.36 0.70 -7.09
C ALA A 362 -8.87 0.64 -7.31
N ARG A 363 -9.39 1.31 -8.36
CA ARG A 363 -10.81 1.24 -8.75
C ARG A 363 -11.12 0.10 -9.73
N GLY A 364 -10.10 -0.51 -10.32
CA GLY A 364 -10.20 -1.62 -11.26
C GLY A 364 -10.58 -2.96 -10.62
N ASP A 365 -11.30 -2.98 -9.51
CA ASP A 365 -11.58 -4.19 -8.75
C ASP A 365 -12.51 -5.18 -9.48
N GLY A 366 -13.38 -4.69 -10.38
CA GLY A 366 -14.36 -5.50 -11.12
C GLY A 366 -15.57 -5.94 -10.30
N LEU A 367 -15.76 -5.39 -9.11
CA LEU A 367 -16.84 -5.67 -8.16
C LEU A 367 -17.91 -4.57 -8.21
N LYS A 368 -19.13 -4.95 -7.84
CA LYS A 368 -20.20 -4.00 -7.55
C LYS A 368 -20.10 -3.55 -6.09
N ALA A 369 -19.05 -2.77 -5.79
CA ALA A 369 -18.82 -2.26 -4.43
C ALA A 369 -19.97 -1.36 -3.96
N GLU A 370 -20.29 -1.44 -2.67
CA GLU A 370 -21.30 -0.58 -2.02
C GLU A 370 -20.86 0.89 -2.01
N ALA A 371 -19.56 1.12 -1.80
CA ALA A 371 -18.94 2.44 -1.84
C ALA A 371 -17.51 2.35 -2.39
N ARG A 372 -17.05 3.46 -3.00
CA ARG A 372 -15.65 3.72 -3.30
C ARG A 372 -15.32 5.11 -2.80
N VAL A 373 -14.28 5.20 -1.97
CA VAL A 373 -13.91 6.44 -1.29
C VAL A 373 -12.44 6.72 -1.61
N GLY A 374 -12.19 7.88 -2.18
CA GLY A 374 -10.85 8.46 -2.24
C GLY A 374 -10.51 9.09 -0.89
N VAL A 375 -9.31 8.79 -0.39
CA VAL A 375 -8.75 9.47 0.77
C VAL A 375 -7.37 9.98 0.36
N PRO A 376 -7.10 11.29 0.45
CA PRO A 376 -5.78 11.81 0.14
C PRO A 376 -4.79 11.30 1.18
N GLY A 377 -3.67 10.73 0.74
CA GLY A 377 -2.64 10.23 1.63
C GLY A 377 -1.62 9.36 0.91
N GLU A 378 -0.47 9.17 1.55
CA GLU A 378 0.55 8.23 1.08
C GLU A 378 0.10 6.78 1.32
N HIS A 379 0.56 5.86 0.46
CA HIS A 379 0.16 4.45 0.46
C HIS A 379 0.21 3.79 1.85
N ARG A 380 1.26 4.02 2.64
CA ARG A 380 1.32 3.52 4.03
C ARG A 380 0.65 4.44 5.03
N GLY A 381 0.73 5.76 4.82
CA GLY A 381 0.18 6.78 5.71
C GLY A 381 -1.34 6.67 5.90
N ILE A 382 -2.05 6.12 4.90
CA ILE A 382 -3.50 5.89 4.95
C ILE A 382 -3.94 4.99 6.12
N LEU A 383 -3.06 4.13 6.66
CA LEU A 383 -3.36 3.27 7.81
C LEU A 383 -3.37 4.02 9.15
N CYS A 384 -2.82 5.23 9.18
CA CYS A 384 -2.76 6.10 10.35
C CYS A 384 -3.67 7.32 10.20
N ASP A 385 -4.42 7.41 9.09
CA ASP A 385 -5.23 8.58 8.75
C ASP A 385 -6.54 8.64 9.54
N HIS A 386 -6.81 9.79 10.16
CA HIS A 386 -8.00 9.99 10.98
C HIS A 386 -9.32 9.95 10.18
N HIS A 387 -9.33 10.33 8.89
CA HIS A 387 -10.51 10.20 8.05
C HIS A 387 -10.83 8.74 7.77
N VAL A 388 -9.80 7.92 7.49
CA VAL A 388 -9.96 6.46 7.35
C VAL A 388 -10.54 5.86 8.62
N PHE A 389 -10.03 6.26 9.78
CA PHE A 389 -10.56 5.82 11.07
C PHE A 389 -12.04 6.16 11.25
N ARG A 390 -12.47 7.37 10.88
CA ARG A 390 -13.89 7.75 10.93
C ARG A 390 -14.75 6.91 9.98
N ILE A 391 -14.30 6.69 8.76
CA ILE A 391 -15.00 5.86 7.77
C ILE A 391 -15.14 4.42 8.29
N LEU A 392 -14.05 3.81 8.76
CA LEU A 392 -14.06 2.44 9.29
C LEU A 392 -14.96 2.33 10.52
N LYS A 393 -14.87 3.28 11.45
CA LYS A 393 -15.71 3.30 12.65
C LYS A 393 -17.20 3.31 12.28
N HIS A 394 -17.58 4.09 11.26
CA HIS A 394 -18.94 4.14 10.73
C HIS A 394 -19.34 2.81 10.06
N TRP A 395 -18.56 2.31 9.10
CA TRP A 395 -18.87 1.07 8.38
C TRP A 395 -18.93 -0.18 9.28
N LEU A 396 -18.16 -0.19 10.37
CA LEU A 396 -18.17 -1.25 11.36
C LEU A 396 -19.28 -1.11 12.40
N ASN A 397 -20.09 -0.04 12.34
CA ASN A 397 -21.09 0.32 13.36
C ASN A 397 -20.50 0.38 14.78
N ALA A 398 -19.26 0.86 14.91
CA ALA A 398 -18.53 0.87 16.17
C ALA A 398 -18.83 2.10 17.05
N ASP A 399 -19.62 3.05 16.55
CA ASP A 399 -20.26 4.14 17.29
C ASP A 399 -21.27 4.87 16.39
N SER A 400 -22.20 5.61 16.99
CA SER A 400 -22.99 6.63 16.30
C SER A 400 -22.26 7.96 16.41
N ASP A 401 -21.27 8.23 15.54
CA ASP A 401 -20.68 9.57 15.44
C ASP A 401 -21.77 10.52 14.87
N PRO A 402 -22.37 11.42 15.68
CA PRO A 402 -23.44 12.28 15.22
C PRO A 402 -22.94 13.40 14.29
N TYR A 403 -21.62 13.56 14.16
CA TYR A 403 -20.96 14.51 13.28
C TYR A 403 -20.36 13.83 12.04
N TYR A 404 -20.59 12.53 11.86
CA TYR A 404 -20.23 11.84 10.64
C TYR A 404 -21.03 12.40 9.47
N ASN A 405 -20.33 12.94 8.47
CA ASN A 405 -20.96 13.48 7.28
C ASN A 405 -20.34 12.82 6.04
N PRO A 406 -21.04 11.87 5.40
CA PRO A 406 -20.63 11.27 4.13
C PRO A 406 -20.10 12.25 3.08
N LEU A 407 -20.63 13.48 3.00
CA LEU A 407 -20.20 14.47 2.02
C LEU A 407 -18.85 15.14 2.36
N ASN A 408 -18.52 15.26 3.65
CA ASN A 408 -17.25 15.85 4.09
C ASN A 408 -16.18 14.79 4.36
N ASP A 409 -16.61 13.58 4.71
CA ASP A 409 -15.76 12.46 5.13
C ASP A 409 -15.50 11.46 4.01
N TYR A 410 -16.22 11.55 2.88
CA TYR A 410 -15.89 10.84 1.66
C TYR A 410 -15.45 11.81 0.57
N VAL A 411 -14.38 11.48 -0.14
CA VAL A 411 -14.25 11.89 -1.56
C VAL A 411 -14.85 10.76 -2.38
N ILE A 412 -16.12 10.87 -2.75
CA ILE A 412 -16.75 9.87 -3.63
C ILE A 412 -16.22 10.11 -5.04
N LEU A 413 -15.34 9.25 -5.55
CA LEU A 413 -14.84 9.41 -6.91
C LEU A 413 -15.92 8.97 -7.91
N PRO A 414 -16.43 9.87 -8.80
CA PRO A 414 -17.39 9.48 -9.82
C PRO A 414 -16.78 8.47 -10.79
N THR A 415 -17.63 7.61 -11.36
CA THR A 415 -17.20 6.49 -12.21
C THR A 415 -16.74 6.94 -13.61
N THR A 416 -16.89 8.22 -13.96
CA THR A 416 -16.48 8.79 -15.25
C THR A 416 -16.02 10.22 -15.07
N PHE A 417 -14.76 10.49 -15.38
CA PHE A 417 -14.13 11.81 -15.27
C PHE A 417 -13.75 12.32 -16.66
N LYS A 418 -13.93 13.62 -16.93
CA LYS A 418 -13.49 14.29 -18.16
C LYS A 418 -12.55 15.44 -17.80
N MET A 419 -11.28 15.32 -18.19
CA MET A 419 -10.32 16.42 -18.19
C MET A 419 -10.27 17.02 -19.59
N ASP A 420 -10.48 18.32 -19.68
CA ASP A 420 -10.19 19.08 -20.90
C ASP A 420 -8.92 19.92 -20.63
N SER A 421 -7.83 19.62 -21.34
CA SER A 421 -6.64 20.48 -21.38
C SER A 421 -6.73 21.41 -22.59
N LEU A 422 -6.63 22.72 -22.37
CA LEU A 422 -6.63 23.72 -23.43
C LEU A 422 -5.30 24.47 -23.39
N GLN A 423 -4.56 24.45 -24.51
CA GLN A 423 -3.41 25.33 -24.70
C GLN A 423 -3.88 26.64 -25.36
N GLU A 424 -3.84 27.74 -24.61
CA GLU A 424 -3.97 29.08 -25.18
C GLU A 424 -2.74 29.93 -24.84
N LYS A 425 -2.10 30.48 -25.90
CA LYS A 425 -1.07 31.54 -25.81
C LYS A 425 0.11 31.24 -24.86
N GLY A 426 0.67 30.03 -24.91
CA GLY A 426 1.89 29.67 -24.17
C GLY A 426 1.67 29.42 -22.67
N VAL A 427 0.43 29.18 -22.28
CA VAL A 427 0.03 28.88 -20.90
C VAL A 427 -0.79 27.60 -20.92
N SER A 428 -0.36 26.62 -20.13
CA SER A 428 -1.08 25.35 -19.95
C SER A 428 -2.21 25.59 -18.94
N VAL A 429 -3.45 25.41 -19.40
CA VAL A 429 -4.65 25.57 -18.56
C VAL A 429 -5.33 24.22 -18.42
N THR A 430 -5.28 23.66 -17.22
CA THR A 430 -6.00 22.43 -16.88
C THR A 430 -7.32 22.81 -16.24
N SER A 431 -8.43 22.48 -16.90
CA SER A 431 -9.76 22.72 -16.36
C SER A 431 -10.37 21.41 -15.83
N LEU A 432 -10.68 21.41 -14.54
CA LEU A 432 -11.45 20.38 -13.86
C LEU A 432 -12.92 20.83 -13.85
N LYS A 433 -13.81 20.08 -14.52
CA LYS A 433 -15.25 20.31 -14.42
C LYS A 433 -15.91 19.08 -13.83
N GLU A 434 -16.44 19.21 -12.62
CA GLU A 434 -17.21 18.16 -11.95
C GLU A 434 -18.62 18.63 -11.65
N GLU A 435 -19.58 17.74 -11.90
CA GLU A 435 -20.98 17.94 -11.58
C GLU A 435 -21.45 16.80 -10.66
N TRP A 436 -22.09 17.19 -9.55
CA TRP A 436 -22.56 16.30 -8.50
C TRP A 436 -24.07 16.42 -8.35
N GLU A 437 -24.77 15.31 -8.14
CA GLU A 437 -26.17 15.27 -7.72
C GLU A 437 -26.25 14.82 -6.26
N ILE A 438 -26.74 15.70 -5.37
CA ILE A 438 -27.01 15.39 -3.97
C ILE A 438 -28.51 15.10 -3.82
N ILE A 439 -28.87 13.90 -3.38
CA ILE A 439 -30.27 13.51 -3.11
C ILE A 439 -30.53 13.68 -1.61
N SER A 440 -31.48 14.54 -1.24
CA SER A 440 -31.87 14.76 0.16
C SER A 440 -33.25 14.15 0.44
N PRO A 441 -33.46 13.48 1.58
CA PRO A 441 -34.79 13.03 1.98
C PRO A 441 -35.59 14.23 2.54
N ASP A 442 -36.54 14.74 1.75
CA ASP A 442 -37.61 15.71 2.06
C ASP A 442 -37.27 16.95 2.93
N ASP A 443 -37.25 18.16 2.37
CA ASP A 443 -38.44 19.02 2.18
C ASP A 443 -38.08 20.49 1.85
N ASN A 444 -38.96 21.13 1.06
CA ASN A 444 -39.02 22.53 0.59
C ASN A 444 -38.09 22.99 -0.56
N GLU A 445 -38.69 23.08 -1.76
CA GLU A 445 -38.25 23.97 -2.83
C GLU A 445 -38.11 25.41 -2.30
N THR A 446 -36.87 25.83 -2.06
CA THR A 446 -36.57 27.25 -1.88
C THR A 446 -35.94 27.77 -3.14
N ASP A 447 -36.68 28.64 -3.82
CA ASP A 447 -36.29 29.38 -5.02
C ASP A 447 -35.16 30.37 -4.66
N ARG A 448 -33.97 29.84 -4.41
CA ARG A 448 -32.75 30.60 -4.07
C ARG A 448 -31.88 30.73 -5.30
N LYS A 449 -31.37 31.94 -5.54
CA LYS A 449 -30.37 32.17 -6.60
C LYS A 449 -29.14 31.27 -6.37
N PRO A 450 -28.49 30.79 -7.43
CA PRO A 450 -27.30 29.95 -7.29
C PRO A 450 -26.24 30.67 -6.46
N CYS A 451 -25.71 29.98 -5.45
CA CYS A 451 -24.65 30.49 -4.59
C CYS A 451 -23.31 30.16 -5.25
N MET A 452 -22.49 31.18 -5.47
CA MET A 452 -21.16 31.04 -6.08
C MET A 452 -20.09 31.41 -5.06
N GLY A 453 -19.14 30.49 -4.83
CA GLY A 453 -17.95 30.73 -4.04
C GLY A 453 -16.71 30.57 -4.91
N THR A 454 -15.83 31.57 -4.92
CA THR A 454 -14.56 31.50 -5.66
C THR A 454 -13.40 31.62 -4.70
N ILE A 455 -12.45 30.69 -4.79
CA ILE A 455 -11.16 30.76 -4.10
C ILE A 455 -10.08 30.89 -5.16
N SER A 456 -9.14 31.79 -4.94
CA SER A 456 -8.00 32.02 -5.83
C SER A 456 -6.72 32.01 -5.00
N LEU A 457 -5.77 31.19 -5.42
CA LEU A 457 -4.43 31.07 -4.82
C LEU A 457 -3.43 31.42 -5.92
N SER A 458 -2.61 32.45 -5.65
CA SER A 458 -1.56 32.90 -6.56
C SER A 458 -0.21 32.76 -5.88
N ASP A 459 0.72 32.02 -6.49
CA ASP A 459 2.11 31.99 -6.06
C ASP A 459 2.93 32.98 -6.89
N GLN A 460 3.39 34.06 -6.26
CA GLN A 460 4.15 35.12 -6.92
C GLN A 460 5.56 34.66 -7.33
N SER A 461 6.08 33.55 -6.79
CA SER A 461 7.42 33.03 -7.08
C SER A 461 7.49 32.17 -8.34
N LEU A 462 6.38 31.51 -8.71
CA LEU A 462 6.26 30.59 -9.85
C LEU A 462 5.38 31.13 -10.99
N GLY A 463 4.76 32.31 -10.82
CA GLY A 463 3.87 32.90 -11.83
C GLY A 463 2.57 32.11 -12.06
N ALA A 464 2.26 31.14 -11.19
CA ALA A 464 1.11 30.24 -11.33
C ALA A 464 -0.10 30.76 -10.53
N GLU A 465 -1.27 30.72 -11.16
CA GLU A 465 -2.55 31.08 -10.53
C GLU A 465 -3.52 29.90 -10.61
N ALA A 466 -4.06 29.49 -9.46
CA ALA A 466 -5.12 28.49 -9.38
C ALA A 466 -6.41 29.17 -8.92
N ARG A 467 -7.49 28.97 -9.69
CA ARG A 467 -8.83 29.47 -9.35
C ARG A 467 -9.81 28.31 -9.31
N ALA A 468 -10.51 28.17 -8.19
CA ALA A 468 -11.62 27.25 -8.05
C ALA A 468 -12.91 28.03 -7.84
N THR A 469 -13.95 27.71 -8.61
CA THR A 469 -15.29 28.26 -8.47
C THR A 469 -16.28 27.13 -8.20
N LEU A 470 -16.92 27.19 -7.04
CA LEU A 470 -18.01 26.32 -6.64
C LEU A 470 -19.33 27.02 -6.92
N ILE A 471 -20.22 26.37 -7.67
CA ILE A 471 -21.57 26.86 -7.96
C ILE A 471 -22.55 25.84 -7.38
N VAL A 472 -23.37 26.29 -6.43
CA VAL A 472 -24.45 25.49 -5.86
C VAL A 472 -25.75 25.97 -6.50
N HIS A 473 -26.39 25.10 -7.28
CA HIS A 473 -27.66 25.40 -7.93
C HIS A 473 -28.83 25.23 -6.94
N PRO A 474 -29.94 25.97 -7.13
CA PRO A 474 -31.17 25.73 -6.38
C PRO A 474 -31.62 24.28 -6.52
N GLN A 475 -32.20 23.77 -5.43
CA GLN A 475 -32.70 22.41 -5.36
C GLN A 475 -33.96 22.27 -6.23
N SER A 476 -34.00 21.22 -7.06
CA SER A 476 -35.13 20.89 -7.94
C SER A 476 -35.46 19.41 -7.77
N GLU A 477 -36.73 19.08 -7.52
CA GLU A 477 -37.21 17.69 -7.36
C GLU A 477 -36.43 16.86 -6.31
N GLY A 478 -36.05 17.48 -5.18
CA GLY A 478 -35.29 16.82 -4.10
C GLY A 478 -33.79 16.63 -4.41
N LYS A 479 -33.32 17.08 -5.57
CA LYS A 479 -31.93 17.01 -6.00
C LYS A 479 -31.26 18.38 -5.94
N GLN A 480 -30.07 18.43 -5.36
CA GLN A 480 -29.22 19.62 -5.34
C GLN A 480 -28.03 19.38 -6.26
N GLN A 481 -27.91 20.20 -7.31
CA GLN A 481 -26.81 20.13 -8.26
C GLN A 481 -25.67 21.05 -7.81
N VAL A 482 -24.46 20.51 -7.72
CA VAL A 482 -23.25 21.26 -7.37
C VAL A 482 -22.25 21.12 -8.49
N GLN A 483 -21.76 22.26 -8.98
CA GLN A 483 -20.76 22.32 -10.03
C GLN A 483 -19.45 22.89 -9.45
N LEU A 484 -18.36 22.15 -9.63
CA LEU A 484 -17.01 22.63 -9.33
C LEU A 484 -16.27 22.88 -10.65
N ASN A 485 -15.79 24.11 -10.81
CA ASN A 485 -14.90 24.50 -11.90
C ASN A 485 -13.55 24.88 -11.29
N ALA A 486 -12.53 24.02 -11.42
CA ALA A 486 -11.16 24.38 -11.05
C ALA A 486 -10.34 24.64 -12.31
N ILE A 487 -9.53 25.69 -12.27
CA ILE A 487 -8.67 26.14 -13.36
C ILE A 487 -7.29 26.37 -12.74
N SER A 488 -6.31 25.57 -13.13
CA SER A 488 -4.91 25.89 -12.87
C SER A 488 -4.29 26.50 -14.12
N VAL A 489 -3.47 27.53 -13.92
CA VAL A 489 -2.76 28.25 -14.97
C VAL A 489 -1.27 28.08 -14.68
N SER A 490 -0.58 27.24 -15.47
CA SER A 490 0.88 27.12 -15.43
C SER A 490 1.49 27.91 -16.58
N VAL A 491 2.40 28.85 -16.26
CA VAL A 491 3.20 29.55 -17.26
C VAL A 491 4.46 28.72 -17.46
N ASP A 492 4.67 28.18 -18.67
CA ASP A 492 5.92 27.50 -19.00
C ASP A 492 7.07 28.52 -18.87
N ALA A 493 8.06 28.22 -18.03
CA ALA A 493 9.26 29.02 -17.85
C ALA A 493 10.40 28.51 -18.73
#